data_AF-A0A960RPS6-F1
#
_entry.id   AF-A0A960RPS6-F1
#
_cell.length_a   1.000
_cell.length_b   1.000
_cell.length_c   1.000
_cell.angle_alpha   90.00
_cell.angle_beta   90.00
_cell.angle_gamma   90.00
#
_symmetry.space_group_name_H-M   'P 1'
#
loop_
_entity.id
_entity.type
_entity.pdbx_description
1 polymer ?
#
loop_
_entity_poly.entity_id
_entity_poly.type
_entity_poly.pdbx_seq_one_letter_code
_entity_poly.pdbx_strand_id
1 'polypeptide(L)'
;MQTRYFIKKLAILVGSLYLIVTMTFVLMKVIPGDPFMQEQAIPQEIIESLHRHYGLDQPLLTQYGRYLKGIVTCDLGPSFKYEGRTVGEIIYEGFPVSCCLGLEAIFLAFSGGVLLGSIAAAKRGKYPDQLAMLIAVIGISVPNFILASFLQYIFAMKLNLLPVARWGSFAQTILPAIALAAIPMAFVARLTRTNMVEVL
;
A
#
# COMPACT_ATOMS: atom_id res chain seq x y z
N MET A 1 34.92 -6.69 -4.42
CA MET A 1 33.95 -5.94 -5.27
C MET A 1 32.52 -5.97 -4.70
N GLN A 2 32.03 -7.12 -4.19
CA GLN A 2 30.68 -7.25 -3.63
C GLN A 2 30.45 -6.48 -2.30
N THR A 3 31.42 -6.45 -1.37
CA THR A 3 31.28 -5.74 -0.08
C THR A 3 31.10 -4.22 -0.26
N ARG A 4 31.86 -3.61 -1.17
CA ARG A 4 31.74 -2.17 -1.49
C ARG A 4 30.36 -1.84 -2.08
N TYR A 5 29.81 -2.73 -2.90
CA TYR A 5 28.47 -2.58 -3.46
C TYR A 5 27.39 -2.72 -2.38
N PHE A 6 27.51 -3.72 -1.50
CA PHE A 6 26.60 -3.92 -0.38
C PHE A 6 26.57 -2.71 0.57
N ILE A 7 27.74 -2.22 0.98
CA ILE A 7 27.85 -1.02 1.83
C ILE A 7 27.23 0.19 1.14
N LYS A 8 27.50 0.39 -0.16
CA LYS A 8 26.89 1.49 -0.93
C LYS A 8 25.36 1.39 -0.93
N LYS A 9 24.79 0.20 -1.15
CA LYS A 9 23.34 -0.02 -1.12
C LYS A 9 22.75 0.19 0.26
N LEU A 10 23.41 -0.30 1.31
CA LEU A 10 22.98 -0.12 2.70
C LEU A 10 23.00 1.36 3.09
N ALA A 11 24.04 2.10 2.72
CA ALA A 11 24.13 3.55 2.96
C ALA A 11 23.03 4.32 2.23
N ILE A 12 22.73 3.97 0.97
CA ILE A 12 21.63 4.56 0.22
C ILE A 12 20.28 4.25 0.88
N LEU A 13 20.06 3.01 1.33
CA LEU A 13 18.85 2.61 2.02
C LEU A 13 18.65 3.41 3.31
N VAL A 14 19.65 3.43 4.19
CA VAL A 14 19.60 4.17 5.46
C VAL A 14 19.39 5.67 5.21
N GLY A 15 20.12 6.26 4.26
CA GLY A 15 19.95 7.67 3.89
C GLY A 15 18.56 7.97 3.34
N SER A 16 18.00 7.08 2.51
CA SER A 16 16.64 7.24 1.97
C SER A 16 15.58 7.15 3.07
N LEU A 17 15.68 6.20 3.99
CA LEU A 17 14.77 6.06 5.12
C LEU A 17 14.86 7.26 6.05
N TYR A 18 16.07 7.71 6.37
CA TYR A 18 16.28 8.91 7.19
C TYR A 18 15.64 10.14 6.54
N LEU A 19 15.81 10.33 5.24
CA LEU A 19 15.21 11.44 4.51
C LEU A 19 13.68 11.35 4.52
N ILE A 20 13.10 10.18 4.27
CA ILE A 20 11.65 9.96 4.33
C ILE A 20 11.12 10.30 5.73
N VAL A 21 11.72 9.74 6.78
CA VAL A 21 11.33 9.97 8.19
C VAL A 21 11.40 11.46 8.55
N THR A 22 12.49 12.14 8.16
CA THR A 22 12.65 13.58 8.39
C THR A 22 11.56 14.37 7.67
N MET A 23 11.34 14.08 6.38
CA MET A 23 10.33 14.78 5.59
C MET A 23 8.92 14.56 6.13
N THR A 24 8.56 13.33 6.52
CA THR A 24 7.26 13.04 7.12
C THR A 24 7.07 13.76 8.45
N PHE A 25 8.10 13.82 9.28
CA PHE A 25 8.05 14.56 10.55
C PHE A 25 7.81 16.06 10.31
N VAL A 26 8.59 16.67 9.41
CA VAL A 26 8.44 18.09 9.08
C VAL A 26 7.08 18.37 8.47
N LEU A 27 6.62 17.53 7.54
CA LEU A 27 5.31 17.69 6.90
C LEU A 27 4.18 17.67 7.93
N MET A 28 4.22 16.75 8.90
CA MET A 28 3.23 16.68 9.98
C MET A 28 3.24 17.91 10.91
N LYS A 29 4.37 18.63 11.02
CA LYS A 29 4.47 19.86 11.81
C LYS A 29 4.10 21.13 11.03
N VAL A 30 4.19 21.09 9.70
CA VAL A 30 3.86 22.21 8.82
C VAL A 30 2.36 22.26 8.51
N ILE A 31 1.69 21.10 8.45
CA ILE A 31 0.25 21.05 8.21
C ILE A 31 -0.48 21.74 9.39
N PRO A 32 -1.31 22.77 9.12
CA PRO A 32 -2.07 23.43 10.17
C PRO A 32 -3.12 22.46 10.75
N GLY A 33 -3.11 22.28 12.06
CA GLY A 33 -4.05 21.42 12.78
C GLY A 33 -3.45 20.87 14.08
N ASP A 34 -4.30 20.61 15.06
CA ASP A 34 -3.91 19.89 16.27
C ASP A 34 -4.36 18.42 16.16
N PRO A 35 -3.52 17.43 16.52
CA PRO A 35 -3.96 16.03 16.54
C PRO A 35 -5.15 15.78 17.47
N PHE A 36 -5.41 16.68 18.44
CA PHE A 36 -6.53 16.60 19.37
C PHE A 36 -7.68 17.56 19.05
N MET A 37 -7.62 18.32 17.94
CA MET A 37 -8.79 19.07 17.46
C MET A 37 -9.86 18.06 17.00
N GLN A 38 -10.83 17.79 17.86
CA GLN A 38 -12.01 17.00 17.53
C GLN A 38 -13.17 17.92 17.08
N GLU A 39 -14.19 17.35 16.43
CA GLU A 39 -15.42 18.10 16.07
C GLU A 39 -16.16 18.67 17.30
N GLN A 40 -15.94 18.07 18.49
CA GLN A 40 -16.42 18.60 19.76
C GLN A 40 -15.36 19.50 20.41
N ALA A 41 -15.80 20.65 20.91
CA ALA A 41 -14.94 21.58 21.63
C ALA A 41 -14.45 20.94 22.95
N ILE A 42 -13.19 20.52 22.95
CA ILE A 42 -12.48 20.08 24.16
C ILE A 42 -12.04 21.35 24.92
N PRO A 43 -12.24 21.42 26.26
CA PRO A 43 -11.69 22.51 27.07
C PRO A 43 -10.18 22.67 26.84
N GLN A 44 -9.72 23.92 26.71
CA GLN A 44 -8.33 24.25 26.43
C GLN A 44 -7.34 23.62 27.43
N GLU A 45 -7.73 23.54 28.70
CA GLU A 45 -6.93 22.91 29.77
C GLU A 45 -6.62 21.43 29.49
N ILE A 46 -7.56 20.71 28.89
CA ILE A 46 -7.38 19.29 28.54
C ILE A 46 -6.42 19.16 27.36
N ILE A 47 -6.51 20.04 26.36
CA ILE A 47 -5.59 20.06 25.20
C ILE A 47 -4.15 20.31 25.67
N GLU A 48 -3.94 21.28 26.55
CA GLU A 48 -2.62 21.58 27.12
C GLU A 48 -2.07 20.43 27.98
N SER A 49 -2.96 19.71 28.69
CA SER A 49 -2.59 18.50 29.42
C SER A 49 -2.17 17.37 28.48
N LEU A 50 -2.89 17.17 27.37
CA LEU A 50 -2.56 16.19 26.34
C LEU A 50 -1.24 16.54 25.66
N HIS A 51 -1.00 17.81 25.33
CA HIS A 51 0.28 18.25 24.76
C HIS A 51 1.45 17.93 25.67
N ARG A 52 1.32 18.19 26.97
CA ARG A 52 2.33 17.83 27.97
C ARG A 52 2.50 16.33 28.11
N HIS A 53 1.41 15.57 28.12
CA HIS A 53 1.43 14.12 28.23
C HIS A 53 2.18 13.46 27.05
N TYR A 54 1.92 13.91 25.83
CA TYR A 54 2.58 13.41 24.62
C TYR A 54 3.92 14.12 24.30
N GLY A 55 4.26 15.16 25.07
CA GLY A 55 5.45 15.99 24.89
C GLY A 55 5.47 16.79 23.58
N LEU A 56 4.29 17.19 23.10
CA LEU A 56 4.11 18.07 21.94
C LEU A 56 4.45 19.53 22.24
N ASP A 57 4.52 19.90 23.52
CA ASP A 57 4.93 21.20 24.05
C ASP A 57 6.46 21.43 24.02
N GLN A 58 7.25 20.37 23.78
CA GLN A 58 8.71 20.44 23.80
C GLN A 58 9.30 21.06 22.52
N PRO A 59 10.56 21.54 22.54
CA PRO A 59 11.23 22.01 21.34
C PRO A 59 11.25 20.96 20.23
N LEU A 60 11.06 21.38 18.97
CA LEU A 60 10.93 20.49 17.81
C LEU A 60 12.11 19.52 17.66
N LEU A 61 13.33 19.97 17.96
CA LEU A 61 14.53 19.12 17.93
C LEU A 61 14.46 17.98 18.95
N THR A 62 13.91 18.23 20.13
CA THR A 62 13.71 17.21 21.17
C THR A 62 12.65 16.20 20.74
N GLN A 63 11.53 16.68 20.16
CA GLN A 63 10.48 15.82 19.63
C GLN A 63 11.03 14.92 18.50
N TYR A 64 11.81 15.50 17.58
CA TYR A 64 12.44 14.76 16.49
C TYR A 64 13.44 13.73 16.99
N GLY A 65 14.29 14.09 17.96
CA GLY A 65 15.24 13.16 18.59
C GLY A 65 14.55 11.99 19.29
N ARG A 66 13.45 12.24 20.01
CA ARG A 66 12.62 11.17 20.61
C ARG A 66 12.02 10.28 19.53
N TYR A 67 11.47 10.86 18.47
CA TYR A 67 10.86 10.14 17.37
C TYR A 67 11.88 9.22 16.66
N LEU A 68 13.07 9.73 16.33
CA LEU A 68 14.15 8.93 15.76
C LEU A 68 14.59 7.80 16.69
N LYS A 69 14.76 8.09 17.99
CA LYS A 69 15.09 7.08 18.98
C LYS A 69 14.05 5.96 18.99
N GLY A 70 12.77 6.32 19.02
CA GLY A 70 11.65 5.38 18.98
C GLY A 70 11.69 4.47 17.75
N ILE A 71 11.90 5.04 16.56
CA ILE A 71 12.03 4.25 15.31
C ILE A 71 13.17 3.23 15.42
N VAL A 72 14.34 3.65 15.90
CA VAL A 72 15.52 2.77 16.03
C VAL A 72 15.32 1.69 17.09
N THR A 73 14.57 1.98 18.16
CA THR A 73 14.24 0.99 19.20
C THR A 73 12.97 0.19 18.90
N CYS A 74 12.38 0.35 17.71
CA CYS A 74 11.09 -0.22 17.32
C CYS A 74 9.92 0.13 18.26
N ASP A 75 10.03 1.25 18.98
CA ASP A 75 8.97 1.85 19.76
C ASP A 75 8.39 3.03 18.97
N LEU A 76 7.30 2.77 18.25
CA LEU A 76 6.63 3.79 17.42
C LEU A 76 5.76 4.75 18.23
N GLY A 77 5.65 4.54 19.55
CA GLY A 77 4.87 5.38 20.44
C GLY A 77 3.35 5.19 20.32
N PRO A 78 2.58 6.01 21.06
CA PRO A 78 1.13 5.95 21.10
C PRO A 78 0.49 6.50 19.82
N SER A 79 -0.73 6.04 19.52
CA SER A 79 -1.56 6.65 18.49
C SER A 79 -2.24 7.91 19.03
N PHE A 80 -2.11 9.03 18.31
CA PHE A 80 -2.87 10.23 18.65
C PHE A 80 -4.33 10.19 18.15
N LYS A 81 -4.67 9.19 17.32
CA LYS A 81 -6.01 9.00 16.76
C LYS A 81 -6.82 7.94 17.50
N TYR A 82 -6.18 6.86 17.92
CA TYR A 82 -6.83 5.74 18.61
C TYR A 82 -6.33 5.69 20.05
N GLU A 83 -7.14 6.19 20.98
CA GLU A 83 -6.80 6.24 22.40
C GLU A 83 -6.49 4.84 22.96
N GLY A 84 -5.45 4.77 23.81
CA GLY A 84 -5.01 3.53 24.46
C GLY A 84 -4.29 2.53 23.55
N ARG A 85 -4.04 2.86 22.28
CA ARG A 85 -3.34 1.98 21.34
C ARG A 85 -1.99 2.54 20.94
N THR A 86 -1.03 1.66 20.69
CA THR A 86 0.26 2.04 20.10
C THR A 86 0.22 1.98 18.57
N VAL A 87 1.06 2.78 17.90
CA VAL A 87 1.20 2.71 16.44
C VAL A 87 1.71 1.32 16.02
N GLY A 88 2.58 0.72 16.83
CA GLY A 88 3.09 -0.64 16.63
C GLY A 88 1.98 -1.69 16.61
N GLU A 89 1.05 -1.65 17.57
CA GLU A 89 -0.11 -2.56 17.60
C GLU A 89 -0.99 -2.43 16.36
N ILE A 90 -1.28 -1.20 15.94
CA ILE A 90 -2.12 -0.94 14.76
C ILE A 90 -1.47 -1.53 13.51
N ILE A 91 -0.16 -1.33 13.33
CA ILE A 91 0.59 -1.89 12.22
C ILE A 91 0.61 -3.41 12.29
N TYR A 92 0.87 -3.98 13.47
CA TYR A 92 0.93 -5.42 13.67
C TYR A 92 -0.39 -6.12 13.35
N GLU A 93 -1.52 -5.54 13.74
CA GLU A 93 -2.84 -6.08 13.39
C GLU A 93 -3.18 -5.95 11.91
N GLY A 94 -2.81 -4.83 11.27
CA GLY A 94 -3.09 -4.58 9.86
C GLY A 94 -2.15 -5.30 8.88
N PHE A 95 -0.91 -5.58 9.30
CA PHE A 95 0.13 -6.12 8.44
C PHE A 95 -0.22 -7.50 7.83
N PRO A 96 -0.71 -8.50 8.60
CA PRO A 96 -1.07 -9.80 8.02
C PRO A 96 -2.14 -9.68 6.91
N VAL A 97 -3.13 -8.80 7.10
CA VAL A 97 -4.18 -8.54 6.11
C VAL A 97 -3.58 -8.01 4.81
N SER A 98 -2.73 -6.98 4.93
CA SER A 98 -2.07 -6.36 3.78
C SER A 98 -1.08 -7.31 3.10
N CYS A 99 -0.37 -8.13 3.88
CA CYS A 99 0.57 -9.11 3.37
C CYS A 99 -0.14 -10.21 2.56
N CYS A 100 -1.23 -10.78 3.10
CA CYS A 100 -2.04 -11.77 2.40
C CYS A 100 -2.57 -11.21 1.06
N LEU A 101 -3.21 -10.04 1.08
CA LEU A 101 -3.73 -9.42 -0.15
C LEU A 101 -2.63 -9.10 -1.15
N GLY A 102 -1.48 -8.58 -0.69
CA GLY A 102 -0.34 -8.28 -1.52
C GLY A 102 0.22 -9.53 -2.20
N LEU A 103 0.38 -10.62 -1.47
CA LEU A 103 0.87 -11.90 -2.00
C LEU A 103 -0.11 -12.52 -2.99
N GLU A 104 -1.41 -12.53 -2.69
CA GLU A 104 -2.45 -13.00 -3.61
C GLU A 104 -2.47 -12.17 -4.90
N ALA A 105 -2.39 -10.84 -4.80
CA ALA A 105 -2.35 -9.96 -5.95
C ALA A 105 -1.09 -10.16 -6.79
N ILE A 106 0.08 -10.32 -6.17
CA ILE A 106 1.33 -10.65 -6.88
C ILE A 106 1.19 -11.98 -7.61
N PHE A 107 0.69 -13.02 -6.94
CA PHE A 107 0.51 -14.33 -7.54
C PHE A 107 -0.44 -14.26 -8.76
N LEU A 108 -1.58 -13.60 -8.63
CA LEU A 108 -2.54 -13.39 -9.72
C LEU A 108 -1.90 -12.58 -10.86
N ALA A 109 -1.20 -11.49 -10.54
CA ALA A 109 -0.57 -10.62 -11.53
C ALA A 109 0.49 -11.35 -12.35
N PHE A 110 1.35 -12.13 -11.70
CA PHE A 110 2.38 -12.91 -12.40
C PHE A 110 1.78 -14.06 -13.20
N SER A 111 0.93 -14.89 -12.59
CA SER A 111 0.33 -16.04 -13.28
C SER A 111 -0.52 -15.60 -14.47
N GLY A 112 -1.47 -14.68 -14.26
CA GLY A 112 -2.33 -14.15 -15.31
C GLY A 112 -1.56 -13.35 -16.36
N GLY A 113 -0.61 -12.52 -15.92
CA GLY A 113 0.18 -11.67 -16.80
C GLY A 113 1.05 -12.50 -17.75
N VAL A 114 1.80 -13.46 -17.21
CA VAL A 114 2.64 -14.36 -18.03
C VAL A 114 1.78 -15.16 -18.99
N LEU A 115 0.68 -15.77 -18.54
CA LEU A 115 -0.21 -16.55 -19.40
C LEU A 115 -0.78 -15.72 -20.56
N LEU A 116 -1.36 -14.55 -20.27
CA LEU A 116 -1.92 -13.66 -21.29
C LEU A 116 -0.83 -13.16 -22.26
N GLY A 117 0.33 -12.77 -21.74
CA GLY A 117 1.46 -12.32 -22.54
C GLY A 117 2.02 -13.40 -23.46
N SER A 118 2.17 -14.63 -22.97
CA SER A 118 2.64 -15.78 -23.75
C SER A 118 1.64 -16.17 -24.85
N ILE A 119 0.34 -16.20 -24.56
CA ILE A 119 -0.70 -16.47 -25.57
C ILE A 119 -0.68 -15.39 -26.66
N ALA A 120 -0.56 -14.12 -26.26
CA ALA A 120 -0.51 -13.00 -27.18
C ALA A 120 0.74 -13.04 -28.08
N ALA A 121 1.90 -13.40 -27.53
CA ALA A 121 3.13 -13.54 -28.29
C ALA A 121 3.07 -14.72 -29.29
N ALA A 122 2.60 -15.88 -28.85
CA ALA A 122 2.51 -17.08 -29.68
C ALA A 122 1.52 -16.93 -30.86
N LYS A 123 0.53 -16.05 -30.72
CA LYS A 123 -0.49 -15.76 -31.75
C LYS A 123 -0.41 -14.31 -32.23
N ARG A 124 0.80 -13.75 -32.31
CA ARG A 124 1.06 -12.36 -32.73
C ARG A 124 0.25 -11.96 -33.96
N GLY A 125 -0.45 -10.83 -33.85
CA GLY A 125 -1.25 -10.25 -34.93
C GLY A 125 -2.59 -10.94 -35.21
N LYS A 126 -2.93 -12.02 -34.49
CA LYS A 126 -4.22 -12.71 -34.59
C LYS A 126 -5.17 -12.25 -33.49
N TYR A 127 -6.43 -12.67 -33.58
CA TYR A 127 -7.46 -12.36 -32.58
C TYR A 127 -7.06 -12.60 -31.12
N PRO A 128 -6.36 -13.69 -30.72
CA PRO A 128 -5.98 -13.90 -29.32
C PRO A 128 -5.02 -12.84 -28.79
N ASP A 129 -4.11 -12.34 -29.63
CA ASP A 129 -3.19 -11.26 -29.28
C ASP A 129 -3.96 -9.95 -29.04
N GLN A 130 -4.80 -9.56 -30.01
CA GLN A 130 -5.61 -8.35 -29.90
C GLN A 130 -6.53 -8.37 -28.67
N LEU A 131 -7.17 -9.50 -28.38
CA LEU A 131 -8.03 -9.66 -27.21
C LEU A 131 -7.25 -9.56 -25.89
N ALA A 132 -6.11 -10.26 -25.79
CA ALA A 132 -5.27 -10.20 -24.59
C ALA A 132 -4.73 -8.78 -24.35
N MET A 133 -4.30 -8.08 -25.40
CA MET A 133 -3.83 -6.70 -25.29
C MET A 133 -4.96 -5.72 -24.99
N LEU A 134 -6.17 -5.93 -25.53
CA LEU A 134 -7.34 -5.14 -25.17
C LEU A 134 -7.67 -5.28 -23.67
N ILE A 135 -7.68 -6.51 -23.15
CA ILE A 135 -7.90 -6.77 -21.71
C ILE A 135 -6.82 -6.07 -20.87
N ALA A 136 -5.55 -6.16 -21.25
CA ALA A 136 -4.46 -5.50 -20.55
C ALA A 136 -4.59 -3.98 -20.57
N VAL A 137 -4.97 -3.39 -21.71
CA VAL A 137 -5.20 -1.93 -21.82
C VAL A 137 -6.35 -1.50 -20.92
N ILE A 138 -7.48 -2.21 -20.92
CA ILE A 138 -8.60 -1.92 -20.03
C ILE A 138 -8.15 -1.96 -18.56
N GLY A 139 -7.37 -2.97 -18.17
CA GLY A 139 -6.86 -3.12 -16.81
C GLY A 139 -5.98 -1.95 -16.33
N ILE A 140 -5.27 -1.28 -17.25
CA ILE A 140 -4.45 -0.09 -16.93
C ILE A 140 -5.28 1.19 -17.00
N SER A 141 -6.22 1.27 -17.94
CA SER A 141 -7.01 2.47 -18.21
C SER A 141 -8.11 2.71 -17.19
N VAL A 142 -8.63 1.66 -16.55
CA VAL A 142 -9.67 1.79 -15.54
C VAL A 142 -9.03 2.11 -14.18
N PRO A 143 -9.39 3.24 -13.53
CA PRO A 143 -8.94 3.53 -12.17
C PRO A 143 -9.28 2.39 -11.21
N ASN A 144 -8.33 2.03 -10.34
CA ASN A 144 -8.46 0.86 -9.47
C ASN A 144 -9.74 0.89 -8.60
N PHE A 145 -10.11 2.06 -8.06
CA PHE A 145 -11.33 2.18 -7.26
C PHE A 145 -12.62 1.95 -8.07
N ILE A 146 -12.64 2.30 -9.37
CA ILE A 146 -13.77 2.02 -10.27
C ILE A 146 -13.86 0.53 -10.52
N LEU A 147 -12.74 -0.12 -10.83
CA LEU A 147 -12.70 -1.58 -11.03
C LEU A 147 -13.16 -2.31 -9.78
N ALA A 148 -12.64 -1.94 -8.61
CA ALA A 148 -13.06 -2.52 -7.33
C ALA A 148 -14.56 -2.34 -7.08
N SER A 149 -15.10 -1.13 -7.29
CA SER A 149 -16.52 -0.83 -7.10
C SER A 149 -17.41 -1.62 -8.07
N PHE A 150 -16.99 -1.75 -9.33
CA PHE A 150 -17.69 -2.53 -10.35
C PHE A 150 -17.71 -4.03 -10.02
N LEU A 151 -16.57 -4.58 -9.59
CA LEU A 151 -16.46 -5.96 -9.14
C LEU A 151 -17.36 -6.23 -7.92
N GLN A 152 -17.37 -5.33 -6.94
CA GLN A 152 -18.27 -5.42 -5.79
C GLN A 152 -19.75 -5.38 -6.22
N TYR A 153 -20.13 -4.44 -7.09
CA TYR A 153 -21.50 -4.33 -7.56
C TYR A 153 -21.98 -5.62 -8.25
N ILE A 154 -21.18 -6.18 -9.16
CA ILE A 154 -21.56 -7.39 -9.89
C ILE A 154 -21.55 -8.62 -8.98
N PHE A 155 -20.39 -8.93 -8.38
CA PHE A 155 -20.19 -10.22 -7.72
C PHE A 155 -20.77 -10.27 -6.31
N ALA A 156 -20.81 -9.13 -5.62
CA ALA A 156 -21.24 -9.09 -4.24
C ALA A 156 -22.69 -8.60 -4.07
N MET A 157 -23.14 -7.62 -4.84
CA MET A 157 -24.51 -7.09 -4.71
C MET A 157 -25.51 -7.74 -5.67
N LYS A 158 -25.18 -7.82 -6.97
CA LYS A 158 -26.11 -8.32 -7.98
C LYS A 158 -26.20 -9.85 -7.97
N LEU A 159 -25.05 -10.53 -7.92
CA LEU A 159 -24.97 -11.99 -7.97
C LEU A 159 -24.96 -12.65 -6.58
N ASN A 160 -24.69 -11.88 -5.50
CA ASN A 160 -24.56 -12.39 -4.13
C ASN A 160 -23.60 -13.60 -4.00
N LEU A 161 -22.57 -13.66 -4.85
CA LEU A 161 -21.60 -14.76 -4.88
C LEU A 161 -20.48 -14.55 -3.86
N LEU A 162 -20.07 -13.30 -3.67
CA LEU A 162 -18.93 -12.94 -2.83
C LEU A 162 -19.33 -11.90 -1.79
N PRO A 163 -18.71 -11.90 -0.60
CA PRO A 163 -18.99 -10.92 0.43
C PRO A 163 -18.46 -9.53 0.04
N VAL A 164 -19.22 -8.48 0.38
CA VAL A 164 -18.84 -7.08 0.09
C VAL A 164 -17.76 -6.56 1.06
N ALA A 165 -17.78 -7.03 2.31
CA ALA A 165 -16.98 -6.45 3.40
C ALA A 165 -16.63 -7.50 4.47
N ARG A 166 -15.87 -7.03 5.48
CA ARG A 166 -15.27 -7.78 6.60
C ARG A 166 -14.03 -8.58 6.20
N TRP A 167 -13.43 -9.21 7.21
CA TRP A 167 -12.21 -10.02 7.10
C TRP A 167 -12.37 -11.30 7.92
N GLY A 168 -11.74 -12.40 7.48
CA GLY A 168 -11.82 -13.71 8.15
C GLY A 168 -12.08 -14.92 7.25
N SER A 169 -12.52 -14.74 6.00
CA SER A 169 -12.65 -15.84 5.03
C SER A 169 -11.95 -15.53 3.71
N PHE A 170 -11.47 -16.57 3.02
CA PHE A 170 -10.83 -16.42 1.71
C PHE A 170 -11.74 -15.75 0.68
N ALA A 171 -13.06 -15.95 0.76
CA ALA A 171 -14.01 -15.30 -0.15
C ALA A 171 -13.95 -13.76 -0.09
N GLN A 172 -13.55 -13.19 1.05
CA GLN A 172 -13.40 -11.74 1.23
C GLN A 172 -12.15 -11.17 0.60
N THR A 173 -11.16 -12.01 0.25
CA THR A 173 -9.89 -11.58 -0.35
C THR A 173 -9.95 -11.56 -1.87
N ILE A 174 -10.81 -12.37 -2.49
CA ILE A 174 -10.91 -12.56 -3.95
C ILE A 174 -11.11 -11.24 -4.70
N LEU A 175 -12.14 -10.45 -4.36
CA LEU A 175 -12.43 -9.20 -5.08
C LEU A 175 -11.32 -8.15 -4.92
N PRO A 176 -10.84 -7.86 -3.68
CA PRO A 176 -9.69 -6.97 -3.50
C PRO A 176 -8.42 -7.46 -4.22
N ALA A 177 -8.12 -8.76 -4.18
CA ALA A 177 -6.93 -9.31 -4.81
C ALA A 177 -6.98 -9.19 -6.34
N ILE A 178 -8.12 -9.47 -6.96
CA ILE A 178 -8.31 -9.30 -8.42
C ILE A 178 -8.17 -7.83 -8.81
N ALA A 179 -8.81 -6.92 -8.08
CA ALA A 179 -8.71 -5.49 -8.34
C ALA A 179 -7.24 -5.01 -8.24
N LEU A 180 -6.57 -5.38 -7.14
CA LEU A 180 -5.18 -5.03 -6.87
C LEU A 180 -4.21 -5.63 -7.92
N ALA A 181 -4.52 -6.83 -8.43
CA ALA A 181 -3.71 -7.51 -9.44
C ALA A 181 -3.84 -6.91 -10.85
N ALA A 182 -4.93 -6.21 -11.18
CA ALA A 182 -5.26 -5.86 -12.56
C ALA A 182 -4.16 -5.04 -13.28
N ILE A 183 -3.67 -3.98 -12.63
CA ILE A 183 -2.62 -3.11 -13.17
C ILE A 183 -1.28 -3.87 -13.33
N PRO A 184 -0.72 -4.50 -12.28
CA PRO A 184 0.53 -5.25 -12.43
C PRO A 184 0.39 -6.43 -13.38
N MET A 185 -0.76 -7.10 -13.44
CA MET A 185 -1.03 -8.18 -14.40
C MET A 185 -0.92 -7.68 -15.85
N ALA A 186 -1.54 -6.55 -16.16
CA ALA A 186 -1.49 -5.94 -17.48
C ALA A 186 -0.08 -5.49 -17.87
N PHE A 187 0.68 -4.95 -16.91
CA PHE A 187 2.09 -4.61 -17.11
C PHE A 187 2.93 -5.86 -17.42
N VAL A 188 2.80 -6.92 -16.61
CA VAL A 188 3.50 -8.20 -16.82
C VAL A 188 3.10 -8.83 -18.15
N ALA A 189 1.82 -8.79 -18.54
CA ALA A 189 1.36 -9.31 -19.82
C ALA A 189 2.01 -8.61 -21.02
N ARG A 190 2.05 -7.26 -20.99
CA ARG A 190 2.70 -6.48 -22.04
C ARG A 190 4.20 -6.74 -22.11
N LEU A 191 4.88 -6.76 -20.95
CA LEU A 191 6.31 -7.02 -20.88
C LEU A 191 6.65 -8.42 -21.40
N THR A 192 5.92 -9.43 -20.95
CA THR A 192 6.07 -10.83 -21.39
C THR A 192 5.85 -10.94 -22.89
N ARG A 193 4.78 -10.32 -23.41
CA ARG A 193 4.51 -10.33 -24.84
C ARG A 193 5.64 -9.71 -25.64
N THR A 194 6.10 -8.51 -25.28
CA THR A 194 7.17 -7.81 -26.01
C THR A 194 8.45 -8.64 -26.04
N ASN A 195 8.89 -9.13 -24.87
CA ASN A 195 10.12 -9.92 -24.78
C ASN A 195 10.04 -11.24 -25.55
N MET A 196 8.89 -11.93 -25.51
CA MET A 196 8.72 -13.19 -26.25
C MET A 196 8.65 -12.95 -27.77
N VAL A 197 8.00 -11.88 -28.20
CA VAL A 197 7.92 -11.50 -29.63
C VAL A 197 9.28 -11.10 -30.21
N GLU A 198 10.20 -10.58 -29.40
CA GLU A 198 11.56 -10.28 -29.84
C GLU A 198 12.40 -11.53 -30.13
N VAL A 199 12.07 -12.65 -29.47
CA VAL A 199 12.83 -13.91 -29.56
C VAL A 199 12.19 -14.93 -30.52
N LEU A 200 10.88 -14.82 -30.78
CA LEU A 200 10.11 -15.66 -31.72
C LEU A 200 10.13 -15.10 -33.16
#